data_AF-A0A2D9Y4Q6-F1
#
_entry.id   AF-A0A2D9Y4Q6-F1
#
_cell.length_a   1.000
_cell.length_b   1.000
_cell.length_c   1.000
_cell.angle_alpha   90.00
_cell.angle_beta   90.00
_cell.angle_gamma   90.00
#
_symmetry.space_group_name_H-M   'P 1'
#
loop_
_entity.id
_entity.type
_entity.pdbx_description
1 polymer ?
#
loop_
_entity_poly.entity_id
_entity_poly.type
_entity_poly.pdbx_seq_one_letter_code
_entity_poly.pdbx_strand_id
1 'polypeptide(L)'
;MPTLVMPTQGDIDFMHAELLFNGFRQLSDQELDRTRERLGIVIPSVQLLHERVYSFSANKREALVILKTMTDDVPEIQRYSSWVMILEGDRRVFERAKFIRTSRFVPRFMAWARIVKLMVEYWPLCPEDRDFMLLAEKMDADGDKTQKHFFICPKIERHPENRALVMDMEQVLKEHWSRDEEWFYKEYWNKRKHYQKSLENQGRKIGAARESRKVINVLRPENVK
;
A
#
# COMPACT_ATOMS: atom_id res chain seq x y z
N MET A 1 13.86 -0.66 20.72
CA MET A 1 13.79 -0.84 19.26
C MET A 1 13.17 -2.21 18.98
N PRO A 2 12.35 -2.40 17.93
CA PRO A 2 11.80 -3.72 17.63
C PRO A 2 12.91 -4.68 17.19
N THR A 3 12.96 -5.87 17.79
CA THR A 3 13.90 -6.93 17.44
C THR A 3 13.65 -7.39 16.00
N LEU A 4 14.70 -7.43 15.18
CA LEU A 4 14.64 -8.03 13.86
C LEU A 4 14.46 -9.54 14.03
N VAL A 5 13.41 -10.09 13.43
CA VAL A 5 13.09 -11.52 13.48
C VAL A 5 12.81 -11.95 12.06
N MET A 6 13.60 -12.92 11.58
CA MET A 6 13.40 -13.51 10.27
C MET A 6 12.16 -14.43 10.31
N PRO A 7 11.24 -14.34 9.35
CA PRO A 7 10.19 -15.35 9.18
C PRO A 7 10.84 -16.71 9.00
N THR A 8 10.32 -17.70 9.70
CA THR A 8 10.69 -19.11 9.53
C THR A 8 10.16 -19.65 8.21
N GLN A 9 10.62 -20.84 7.80
CA GLN A 9 10.03 -21.52 6.65
C GLN A 9 8.52 -21.80 6.87
N GLY A 10 8.14 -22.16 8.11
CA GLY A 10 6.73 -22.32 8.47
C GLY A 10 5.90 -21.04 8.30
N ASP A 11 6.47 -19.87 8.61
CA ASP A 11 5.81 -18.58 8.36
C ASP A 11 5.62 -18.32 6.86
N ILE A 12 6.61 -18.69 6.03
CA ILE A 12 6.54 -18.55 4.58
C ILE A 12 5.46 -19.46 3.99
N ASP A 13 5.40 -20.71 4.44
CA ASP A 13 4.42 -21.69 3.99
C ASP A 13 3.01 -21.30 4.43
N PHE A 14 2.86 -20.78 5.65
CA PHE A 14 1.61 -20.18 6.13
C PHE A 14 1.18 -19.00 5.25
N MET A 15 2.06 -18.03 5.00
CA MET A 15 1.73 -16.88 4.13
C MET A 15 1.36 -17.32 2.71
N HIS A 16 2.04 -18.32 2.16
CA HIS A 16 1.71 -18.89 0.86
C HIS A 16 0.30 -19.49 0.84
N ALA A 17 0.00 -20.39 1.78
CA ALA A 17 -1.31 -21.03 1.88
C ALA A 17 -2.43 -20.00 2.08
N GLU A 18 -2.23 -19.02 2.95
CA GLU A 18 -3.19 -17.95 3.20
C GLU A 18 -3.43 -17.07 1.97
N LEU A 19 -2.38 -16.68 1.24
CA LEU A 19 -2.55 -15.87 0.03
C LEU A 19 -3.38 -16.63 -1.02
N LEU A 20 -3.09 -17.92 -1.24
CA LEU A 20 -3.87 -18.75 -2.15
C LEU A 20 -5.32 -18.91 -1.69
N PHE A 21 -5.54 -19.15 -0.39
CA PHE A 21 -6.89 -19.24 0.18
C PHE A 21 -7.70 -17.94 -0.01
N ASN A 22 -7.02 -16.79 0.09
CA ASN A 22 -7.62 -15.48 -0.17
C ASN A 22 -7.75 -15.15 -1.68
N GLY A 23 -7.62 -16.14 -2.57
CA GLY A 23 -7.86 -15.98 -4.01
C GLY A 23 -6.73 -15.31 -4.77
N PHE A 24 -5.58 -15.06 -4.15
CA PHE A 24 -4.40 -14.65 -4.90
C PHE A 24 -3.84 -15.84 -5.69
N ARG A 25 -3.28 -15.54 -6.86
CA ARG A 25 -2.54 -16.50 -7.68
C ARG A 25 -1.06 -16.19 -7.61
N GLN A 26 -0.22 -17.20 -7.45
CA GLN A 26 1.23 -17.00 -7.59
C GLN A 26 1.60 -16.79 -9.06
N LEU A 27 2.43 -15.80 -9.33
CA LEU A 27 3.00 -15.57 -10.66
C LEU A 27 4.09 -16.61 -10.95
N SER A 28 4.10 -17.10 -12.19
CA SER A 28 5.22 -17.88 -12.73
C SER A 28 6.45 -17.00 -13.00
N ASP A 29 7.62 -17.61 -13.17
CA ASP A 29 8.87 -16.89 -13.44
C ASP A 29 8.77 -16.00 -14.70
N GLN A 30 8.08 -16.47 -15.75
CA GLN A 30 7.88 -15.67 -16.96
C GLN A 30 6.98 -14.45 -16.72
N GLU A 31 5.94 -14.59 -15.90
CA GLU A 31 5.05 -13.48 -15.55
C GLU A 31 5.73 -12.48 -14.62
N LEU A 32 6.57 -12.98 -13.71
CA LEU A 32 7.45 -12.19 -12.85
C LEU A 32 8.38 -11.31 -13.68
N ASP A 33 9.07 -11.88 -14.66
CA ASP A 33 10.00 -11.13 -15.52
C ASP A 33 9.29 -10.05 -16.33
N ARG A 34 8.15 -10.38 -16.96
CA ARG A 34 7.31 -9.38 -17.64
C ARG A 34 6.83 -8.29 -16.69
N THR A 35 6.45 -8.64 -15.46
CA THR A 35 5.98 -7.69 -14.45
C THR A 35 7.11 -6.74 -14.02
N ARG A 36 8.33 -7.25 -13.88
CA ARG A 36 9.52 -6.43 -13.57
C ARG A 36 9.83 -5.44 -14.69
N GLU A 37 9.85 -5.91 -15.93
CA GLU A 37 10.05 -5.08 -17.12
C GLU A 37 8.98 -3.98 -17.20
N ARG A 38 7.71 -4.38 -17.10
CA ARG A 38 6.54 -3.51 -17.20
C ARG A 38 6.52 -2.40 -16.16
N LEU A 39 6.84 -2.71 -14.91
CA LEU A 39 6.74 -1.75 -13.82
C LEU A 39 8.00 -0.88 -13.65
N GLY A 40 9.05 -1.14 -14.44
CA GLY A 40 10.35 -0.49 -14.28
C GLY A 40 10.89 -0.64 -12.85
N ILE A 41 10.48 -1.69 -12.16
CA ILE A 41 10.80 -1.87 -10.75
C ILE A 41 12.24 -2.38 -10.70
N VAL A 42 13.16 -1.47 -10.36
CA VAL A 42 14.47 -1.83 -9.82
C VAL A 42 14.26 -2.31 -8.38
N ILE A 43 13.59 -3.45 -8.24
CA ILE A 43 13.73 -4.28 -7.04
C ILE A 43 15.22 -4.65 -7.06
N PRO A 44 16.02 -4.36 -6.01
CA PRO A 44 17.43 -4.70 -6.01
C PRO A 44 17.55 -6.18 -6.37
N SER A 45 18.06 -6.41 -7.59
CA SER A 45 18.25 -7.71 -8.20
C SER A 45 19.49 -8.29 -7.56
N VAL A 46 19.32 -8.87 -6.38
CA VAL A 46 20.32 -9.81 -5.90
C VAL A 46 19.83 -11.15 -6.42
N GLN A 47 20.57 -11.73 -7.38
CA GLN A 47 20.41 -13.06 -7.95
C GLN A 47 20.47 -14.21 -6.90
N LEU A 48 20.32 -13.90 -5.61
CA LEU A 48 20.39 -14.78 -4.44
C LEU A 48 19.06 -14.81 -3.67
N LEU A 49 18.00 -14.19 -4.19
CA LEU A 49 16.69 -14.07 -3.56
C LEU A 49 15.67 -15.00 -4.20
N HIS A 50 15.05 -15.86 -3.40
CA HIS A 50 13.80 -16.52 -3.83
C HIS A 50 12.66 -15.51 -3.64
N GLU A 51 12.14 -14.98 -4.75
CA GLU A 51 11.02 -14.06 -4.76
C GLU A 51 9.74 -14.81 -5.12
N ARG A 52 8.70 -14.69 -4.30
CA ARG A 52 7.35 -15.16 -4.61
C ARG A 52 6.45 -13.93 -4.76
N VAL A 53 5.85 -13.78 -5.94
CA VAL A 53 4.88 -12.73 -6.20
C VAL A 53 3.52 -13.34 -6.40
N TYR A 54 2.53 -12.70 -5.80
CA TYR A 54 1.14 -13.10 -5.89
C TYR A 54 0.33 -11.94 -6.47
N SER A 55 -0.62 -12.26 -7.34
CA SER A 55 -1.53 -11.31 -7.94
C SER A 55 -2.98 -11.65 -7.66
N PHE A 56 -3.80 -10.62 -7.50
CA PHE A 56 -5.25 -10.70 -7.47
C PHE A 56 -5.79 -9.56 -8.34
N SER A 57 -6.72 -9.85 -9.24
CA SER A 57 -7.26 -8.84 -10.16
C SER A 57 -8.77 -8.74 -10.04
N ALA A 58 -9.28 -7.52 -9.90
CA ALA A 58 -10.69 -7.18 -9.99
C ALA A 58 -10.83 -5.73 -10.46
N ASN A 59 -11.99 -5.36 -11.02
CA ASN A 59 -12.30 -3.97 -11.37
C ASN A 59 -11.21 -3.26 -12.20
N LYS A 60 -10.61 -3.97 -13.17
CA LYS A 60 -9.50 -3.50 -14.03
C LYS A 60 -8.23 -3.09 -13.28
N ARG A 61 -8.06 -3.57 -12.05
CA ARG A 61 -6.92 -3.31 -11.18
C ARG A 61 -6.32 -4.61 -10.68
N GLU A 62 -5.07 -4.54 -10.27
CA GLU A 62 -4.30 -5.69 -9.82
C GLU A 62 -3.65 -5.38 -8.47
N ALA A 63 -3.99 -6.14 -7.44
CA ALA A 63 -3.24 -6.18 -6.20
C ALA A 63 -2.04 -7.12 -6.37
N LEU A 64 -0.84 -6.61 -6.16
CA LEU A 64 0.38 -7.41 -6.15
C LEU A 64 0.97 -7.47 -4.74
N VAL A 65 1.37 -8.68 -4.35
CA VAL A 65 2.01 -8.98 -3.07
C VAL A 65 3.36 -9.61 -3.37
N ILE A 66 4.43 -8.91 -3.01
CA ILE A 66 5.81 -9.33 -3.28
C ILE A 66 6.45 -9.81 -1.98
N LEU A 67 6.61 -11.12 -1.86
CA LEU A 67 7.32 -11.76 -0.77
C LEU A 67 8.73 -12.12 -1.22
N LYS A 68 9.72 -11.40 -0.68
CA LYS A 68 11.12 -11.80 -0.78
C LYS A 68 11.44 -12.79 0.34
N THR A 69 12.06 -13.92 0.04
CA THR A 69 12.70 -14.81 1.01
C THR A 69 14.23 -14.75 0.78
N MET A 70 15.00 -14.67 1.88
CA MET A 70 16.46 -14.48 1.84
C MET A 70 17.14 -15.75 2.33
N THR A 71 18.29 -16.09 1.74
CA THR A 71 19.32 -16.96 2.33
C THR A 71 20.24 -16.13 3.24
N ASP A 72 20.97 -16.78 4.15
CA ASP A 72 21.64 -16.15 5.30
C ASP A 72 22.79 -15.15 4.97
N ASP A 73 23.22 -15.07 3.70
CA ASP A 73 24.52 -14.50 3.31
C ASP A 73 24.55 -13.04 2.78
N VAL A 74 23.44 -12.30 2.74
CA VAL A 74 23.42 -10.92 2.14
C VAL A 74 23.65 -9.83 3.21
N PRO A 75 24.24 -8.63 3.00
CA PRO A 75 24.37 -7.60 4.05
C PRO A 75 23.06 -6.95 4.55
N GLU A 76 22.99 -6.66 5.85
CA GLU A 76 21.79 -6.30 6.64
C GLU A 76 20.93 -5.13 6.12
N ILE A 77 21.55 -4.14 5.49
CA ILE A 77 20.89 -2.90 5.01
C ILE A 77 20.12 -3.11 3.69
N GLN A 78 20.41 -4.17 2.93
CA GLN A 78 19.71 -4.51 1.68
C GLN A 78 18.63 -5.59 1.85
N ARG A 79 18.46 -6.13 3.07
CA ARG A 79 17.75 -7.39 3.33
C ARG A 79 16.21 -7.34 3.39
N TYR A 80 15.55 -6.19 3.47
CA TYR A 80 14.22 -6.18 4.10
C TYR A 80 13.16 -5.34 3.39
N SER A 81 12.68 -5.81 2.26
CA SER A 81 11.49 -5.21 1.66
C SER A 81 10.61 -6.31 1.07
N SER A 82 9.44 -6.47 1.66
CA SER A 82 8.28 -7.08 1.00
C SER A 82 7.33 -5.94 0.69
N TRP A 83 6.57 -6.06 -0.39
CA TRP A 83 5.70 -5.01 -0.88
C TRP A 83 4.27 -5.51 -0.99
N VAL A 84 3.34 -4.62 -0.72
CA VAL A 84 2.00 -4.73 -1.28
C VAL A 84 1.75 -3.50 -2.14
N MET A 85 1.14 -3.68 -3.30
CA MET A 85 0.86 -2.59 -4.23
C MET A 85 -0.44 -2.84 -4.98
N ILE A 86 -1.00 -1.77 -5.52
CA ILE A 86 -2.12 -1.83 -6.45
C ILE A 86 -1.69 -1.18 -7.76
N LEU A 87 -1.99 -1.87 -8.86
CA LEU A 87 -1.73 -1.45 -10.22
C LEU A 87 -3.03 -1.15 -10.96
N GLU A 88 -2.96 -0.15 -11.83
CA GLU A 88 -3.97 0.15 -12.85
C GLU A 88 -3.25 0.21 -14.19
N GLY A 89 -3.36 -0.87 -14.98
CA GLY A 89 -2.45 -1.12 -16.10
C GLY A 89 -1.00 -1.13 -15.61
N ASP A 90 -0.15 -0.28 -16.19
CA ASP A 90 1.28 -0.20 -15.86
C ASP A 90 1.60 0.84 -14.78
N ARG A 91 0.57 1.48 -14.23
CA ARG A 91 0.73 2.51 -13.20
C ARG A 91 0.55 1.92 -11.81
N ARG A 92 1.53 2.17 -10.94
CA ARG A 92 1.39 1.98 -9.48
C ARG A 92 0.51 3.07 -8.90
N VAL A 93 -0.69 2.71 -8.43
CA VAL A 93 -1.64 3.64 -7.80
C VAL A 93 -1.58 3.58 -6.27
N PHE A 94 -1.07 2.48 -5.72
CA PHE A 94 -0.83 2.31 -4.29
C PHE A 94 0.44 1.50 -4.07
N GLU A 95 1.26 1.87 -3.08
CA GLU A 95 2.44 1.10 -2.70
C GLU A 95 2.70 1.22 -1.19
N ARG A 96 2.89 0.08 -0.53
CA ARG A 96 3.44 -0.01 0.81
C ARG A 96 4.72 -0.84 0.77
N ALA A 97 5.84 -0.12 0.81
CA ALA A 97 7.13 -0.65 0.38
C ALA A 97 8.04 -1.24 1.46
N LYS A 98 7.65 -1.22 2.75
CA LYS A 98 8.61 -1.50 3.83
C LYS A 98 8.01 -2.23 5.01
N PHE A 99 7.77 -3.52 4.84
CA PHE A 99 7.63 -4.42 5.98
C PHE A 99 9.01 -4.83 6.49
N ILE A 100 9.47 -4.16 7.54
CA ILE A 100 10.65 -4.59 8.28
C ILE A 100 10.30 -5.92 8.97
N ARG A 101 11.17 -6.93 8.79
CA ARG A 101 11.02 -8.26 9.39
C ARG A 101 11.21 -8.18 10.90
N THR A 102 10.12 -7.88 11.60
CA THR A 102 10.01 -7.93 13.07
C THR A 102 9.09 -9.08 13.45
N SER A 103 8.92 -9.34 14.75
CA SER A 103 7.92 -10.32 15.24
C SER A 103 6.48 -10.07 14.78
N ARG A 104 6.18 -8.87 14.23
CA ARG A 104 4.87 -8.52 13.68
C ARG A 104 4.84 -8.52 12.15
N PHE A 105 5.87 -9.02 11.48
CA PHE A 105 5.98 -9.01 10.02
C PHE A 105 4.84 -9.77 9.36
N VAL A 106 4.70 -11.06 9.66
CA VAL A 106 3.66 -11.94 9.08
C VAL A 106 2.26 -11.36 9.25
N PRO A 107 1.78 -11.04 10.48
CA PRO A 107 0.43 -10.52 10.65
C PRO A 107 0.24 -9.17 9.97
N ARG A 108 1.26 -8.29 9.95
CA ARG A 108 1.17 -6.99 9.25
C ARG A 108 1.09 -7.16 7.74
N PHE A 109 1.96 -8.00 7.19
CA PHE A 109 2.04 -8.24 5.76
C PHE A 109 0.73 -8.83 5.24
N MET A 110 0.21 -9.86 5.94
CA MET A 110 -1.05 -10.49 5.59
C MET A 110 -2.25 -9.55 5.71
N ALA A 111 -2.32 -8.74 6.77
CA ALA A 111 -3.39 -7.76 6.89
C ALA A 111 -3.37 -6.74 5.75
N TRP A 112 -2.18 -6.27 5.34
CA TRP A 112 -2.06 -5.36 4.20
C TRP A 112 -2.37 -6.04 2.86
N ALA A 113 -2.00 -7.31 2.66
CA ALA A 113 -2.39 -8.08 1.49
C ALA A 113 -3.93 -8.17 1.37
N ARG A 114 -4.63 -8.43 2.48
CA ARG A 114 -6.10 -8.44 2.52
C ARG A 114 -6.70 -7.06 2.28
N ILE A 115 -6.13 -6.00 2.86
CA ILE A 115 -6.59 -4.62 2.59
C ILE A 115 -6.46 -4.27 1.11
N VAL A 116 -5.33 -4.56 0.45
CA VAL A 116 -5.20 -4.25 -0.99
C VAL A 116 -6.13 -5.10 -1.86
N LYS A 117 -6.40 -6.36 -1.48
CA LYS A 117 -7.44 -7.17 -2.12
C LYS A 117 -8.79 -6.49 -2.01
N LEU A 118 -9.22 -6.12 -0.80
CA LEU A 118 -10.49 -5.44 -0.57
C LEU A 118 -10.59 -4.12 -1.33
N MET A 119 -9.52 -3.34 -1.39
CA MET A 119 -9.47 -2.12 -2.20
C MET A 119 -9.76 -2.41 -3.67
N VAL A 120 -9.09 -3.41 -4.24
CA VAL A 120 -9.25 -3.79 -5.65
C VAL A 120 -10.64 -4.38 -5.92
N GLU A 121 -11.18 -5.18 -5.01
CA GLU A 121 -12.47 -5.86 -5.12
C GLU A 121 -13.67 -4.92 -4.94
N TYR A 122 -13.58 -3.98 -4.00
CA TYR A 122 -14.65 -3.02 -3.66
C TYR A 122 -14.29 -1.61 -4.09
N TRP A 123 -13.60 -1.50 -5.23
CA TRP A 123 -13.19 -0.21 -5.78
C TRP A 123 -14.44 0.60 -6.18
N PRO A 124 -14.67 1.78 -5.58
CA PRO A 124 -15.94 2.48 -5.77
C PRO A 124 -16.05 3.11 -7.16
N LEU A 125 -17.27 3.07 -7.68
CA LEU A 125 -17.69 3.93 -8.79
C LEU A 125 -18.18 5.25 -8.23
N CYS A 126 -17.96 6.34 -8.95
CA CYS A 126 -18.57 7.60 -8.59
C CYS A 126 -20.10 7.53 -8.82
N PRO A 127 -20.93 7.92 -7.85
CA PRO A 127 -22.39 7.94 -7.99
C PRO A 127 -22.90 8.85 -9.11
N GLU A 128 -22.15 9.91 -9.46
CA GLU A 128 -22.57 10.91 -10.46
C GLU A 128 -22.30 10.44 -11.89
N ASP A 129 -21.06 10.06 -12.20
CA ASP A 129 -20.64 9.71 -13.57
C ASP A 129 -20.50 8.20 -13.83
N ARG A 130 -20.60 7.39 -12.77
CA ARG A 130 -20.46 5.92 -12.79
C ARG A 130 -19.11 5.40 -13.26
N ASP A 131 -18.08 6.25 -13.28
CA ASP A 131 -16.70 5.84 -13.57
C ASP A 131 -15.97 5.44 -12.28
N PHE A 132 -14.92 4.63 -12.43
CA PHE A 132 -14.07 4.28 -11.29
C PHE A 132 -13.37 5.52 -10.74
N MET A 133 -13.47 5.71 -9.43
CA MET A 133 -12.76 6.79 -8.75
C MET A 133 -11.25 6.52 -8.73
N LEU A 134 -10.43 7.57 -8.61
CA LEU A 134 -8.99 7.45 -8.44
C LEU A 134 -8.64 7.35 -6.95
N LEU A 135 -7.64 6.54 -6.61
CA LEU A 135 -7.07 6.55 -5.27
C LEU A 135 -6.08 7.72 -5.14
N ALA A 136 -6.27 8.55 -4.11
CA ALA A 136 -5.44 9.69 -3.82
C ALA A 136 -5.02 9.71 -2.34
N GLU A 137 -3.87 10.33 -2.07
CA GLU A 137 -3.34 10.56 -0.72
C GLU A 137 -3.56 12.03 -0.33
N LYS A 138 -3.99 12.30 0.90
CA LYS A 138 -4.23 13.70 1.33
C LYS A 138 -2.89 14.32 1.72
N MET A 139 -2.62 15.53 1.26
CA MET A 139 -1.49 16.32 1.77
C MET A 139 -1.99 17.19 2.96
N ASP A 140 -1.15 17.39 3.96
CA ASP A 140 -1.38 18.38 5.00
C ASP A 140 -0.95 19.77 4.52
N ALA A 141 -1.15 20.78 5.37
CA ALA A 141 -0.84 22.16 5.06
C ALA A 141 0.66 22.41 4.81
N ASP A 142 1.53 21.54 5.32
CA ASP A 142 2.98 21.63 5.14
C ASP A 142 3.45 20.90 3.87
N GLY A 143 2.51 20.37 3.07
CA GLY A 143 2.80 19.60 1.86
C GLY A 143 3.21 18.16 2.16
N ASP A 144 3.13 17.74 3.43
CA ASP A 144 3.44 16.39 3.84
C ASP A 144 2.27 15.46 3.54
N LYS A 145 2.58 14.26 3.04
CA LYS A 145 1.55 13.26 2.77
C LYS A 145 0.93 12.79 4.07
N THR A 146 -0.30 13.22 4.34
CA THR A 146 -1.15 12.50 5.27
C THR A 146 -1.38 11.10 4.70
N GLN A 147 -1.25 10.10 5.54
CA GLN A 147 -1.32 8.70 5.09
C GLN A 147 -2.76 8.23 4.86
N LYS A 148 -3.71 9.16 4.88
CA LYS A 148 -5.11 8.91 4.61
C LYS A 148 -5.27 8.81 3.11
N HIS A 149 -5.92 7.73 2.71
CA HIS A 149 -6.25 7.46 1.33
C HIS A 149 -7.73 7.76 1.14
N PHE A 150 -8.07 8.33 0.00
CA PHE A 150 -9.45 8.60 -0.39
C PHE A 150 -9.62 8.26 -1.86
N PHE A 151 -10.85 7.96 -2.23
CA PHE A 151 -11.26 7.84 -3.61
C PHE A 151 -11.80 9.19 -4.08
N ILE A 152 -11.32 9.68 -5.22
CA ILE A 152 -11.74 10.95 -5.81
C ILE A 152 -12.17 10.73 -7.25
N CYS A 153 -13.30 11.32 -7.64
CA CYS A 153 -13.73 11.22 -9.03
C CYS A 153 -12.77 11.99 -9.96
N PRO A 154 -12.32 11.39 -11.08
CA PRO A 154 -11.49 12.09 -12.05
C PRO A 154 -12.22 13.15 -12.88
N LYS A 155 -13.55 13.03 -13.08
CA LYS A 155 -14.32 13.88 -14.02
C LYS A 155 -15.18 14.90 -13.29
N ILE A 156 -14.50 15.82 -12.61
CA ILE A 156 -15.10 16.87 -11.77
C ILE A 156 -16.10 17.73 -12.58
N GLU A 157 -15.86 17.90 -13.88
CA GLU A 157 -16.72 18.66 -14.79
C GLU A 157 -18.11 18.07 -14.99
N ARG A 158 -18.32 16.80 -14.60
CA ARG A 158 -19.62 16.12 -14.68
C ARG A 158 -20.42 16.23 -13.37
N HIS A 159 -19.83 16.80 -12.33
CA HIS A 159 -20.42 16.86 -11.01
C HIS A 159 -21.22 18.14 -10.79
N PRO A 160 -22.25 18.11 -9.94
CA PRO A 160 -22.90 19.31 -9.45
C PRO A 160 -21.86 20.30 -8.89
N GLU A 161 -21.98 21.58 -9.25
CA GLU A 161 -21.09 22.66 -8.80
C GLU A 161 -19.61 22.52 -9.21
N ASN A 162 -19.26 21.62 -10.15
CA ASN A 162 -17.86 21.33 -10.52
C ASN A 162 -16.99 20.99 -9.30
N ARG A 163 -17.53 20.23 -8.34
CA ARG A 163 -16.82 19.82 -7.13
C ARG A 163 -16.45 18.34 -7.18
N ALA A 164 -15.21 18.04 -6.85
CA ALA A 164 -14.75 16.66 -6.75
C ALA A 164 -15.50 15.93 -5.64
N LEU A 165 -16.13 14.81 -5.98
CA LEU A 165 -16.64 13.89 -4.97
C LEU A 165 -15.46 13.14 -4.38
N VAL A 166 -15.39 13.11 -3.05
CA VAL A 166 -14.34 12.43 -2.29
C VAL A 166 -14.99 11.45 -1.33
N MET A 167 -14.53 10.20 -1.35
CA MET A 167 -14.95 9.14 -0.43
C MET A 167 -13.75 8.67 0.39
N ASP A 168 -13.91 8.60 1.71
CA ASP A 168 -12.85 8.08 2.58
C ASP A 168 -12.68 6.57 2.37
N MET A 169 -11.45 6.12 2.12
CA MET A 169 -11.17 4.71 1.83
C MET A 169 -11.58 3.79 2.99
N GLU A 170 -11.39 4.20 4.24
CA GLU A 170 -11.80 3.41 5.39
C GLU A 170 -13.32 3.28 5.45
N GLN A 171 -14.06 4.35 5.17
CA GLN A 171 -15.52 4.30 5.12
C GLN A 171 -16.03 3.34 4.03
N VAL A 172 -15.42 3.35 2.83
CA VAL A 172 -15.79 2.45 1.73
C VAL A 172 -15.54 0.99 2.09
N LEU A 173 -14.40 0.69 2.74
CA LEU A 173 -14.02 -0.69 3.04
C LEU A 173 -14.62 -1.23 4.34
N LYS A 174 -15.15 -0.36 5.21
CA LYS A 174 -15.62 -0.74 6.56
C LYS A 174 -16.67 -1.83 6.55
N GLU A 175 -17.56 -1.84 5.57
CA GLU A 175 -18.62 -2.85 5.43
C GLU A 175 -18.08 -4.22 5.00
N HIS A 176 -16.85 -4.26 4.49
CA HIS A 176 -16.19 -5.44 3.95
C HIS A 176 -15.02 -5.92 4.83
N TRP A 177 -14.74 -5.23 5.94
CA TRP A 177 -13.71 -5.66 6.89
C TRP A 177 -14.19 -6.85 7.71
N SER A 178 -13.35 -7.87 7.83
CA SER A 178 -13.41 -8.74 8.99
C SER A 178 -12.99 -7.96 10.24
N ARG A 179 -13.34 -8.53 11.39
CA ARG A 179 -12.94 -8.00 12.70
C ARG A 179 -11.42 -7.82 12.83
N ASP A 180 -10.64 -8.67 12.16
CA ASP A 180 -9.18 -8.64 12.22
C ASP A 180 -8.59 -7.52 11.36
N GLU A 181 -9.14 -7.26 10.16
CA GLU A 181 -8.73 -6.09 9.36
C GLU A 181 -9.08 -4.78 10.06
N GLU A 182 -10.29 -4.68 10.62
CA GLU A 182 -10.73 -3.48 11.33
C GLU A 182 -9.83 -3.21 12.54
N TRP A 183 -9.56 -4.24 13.35
CA TRP A 183 -8.67 -4.11 14.50
C TRP A 183 -7.26 -3.72 14.07
N PHE A 184 -6.71 -4.37 13.05
CA PHE A 184 -5.39 -4.07 12.53
C PHE A 184 -5.28 -2.63 12.04
N TYR A 185 -6.25 -2.18 11.24
CA TYR A 185 -6.27 -0.84 10.67
C TYR A 185 -6.39 0.19 11.80
N LYS A 186 -7.31 0.01 12.75
CA LYS A 186 -7.46 0.88 13.93
C LYS A 186 -6.20 0.91 14.81
N GLU A 187 -5.61 -0.23 15.13
CA GLU A 187 -4.36 -0.30 15.91
C GLU A 187 -3.21 0.44 15.21
N TYR A 188 -3.06 0.22 13.90
CA TYR A 188 -2.03 0.86 13.09
C TYR A 188 -2.19 2.38 13.12
N TRP A 189 -3.42 2.88 12.95
CA TRP A 189 -3.73 4.30 13.00
C TRP A 189 -3.62 4.90 14.39
N ASN A 190 -4.11 4.23 15.42
CA ASN A 190 -4.08 4.71 16.80
C ASN A 190 -2.65 4.81 17.32
N LYS A 191 -1.80 3.81 17.09
CA LYS A 191 -0.37 3.87 17.44
C LYS A 191 0.33 5.05 16.76
N ARG A 192 -0.11 5.40 15.55
CA ARG A 192 0.47 6.51 14.80
C ARG A 192 -0.02 7.88 15.26
N LYS A 193 -1.31 8.02 15.56
CA LYS A 193 -1.86 9.22 16.21
C LYS A 193 -1.17 9.48 17.55
N HIS A 194 -0.96 8.43 18.35
CA HIS A 194 -0.19 8.53 19.59
C HIS A 194 1.27 8.94 19.33
N TYR A 195 1.92 8.40 18.31
CA TYR A 195 3.27 8.81 17.93
C TYR A 195 3.35 10.27 17.47
N GLN A 196 2.42 10.73 16.61
CA GLN A 196 2.34 12.13 16.17
C GLN A 196 2.11 13.07 17.34
N LYS A 197 1.13 12.77 18.21
CA LYS A 197 0.86 13.54 19.42
C LYS A 197 2.07 13.53 20.38
N SER A 198 2.80 12.42 20.46
CA SER A 198 4.05 12.35 21.23
C SER A 198 5.16 13.21 20.64
N LEU A 199 5.27 13.33 19.31
CA LEU A 199 6.25 14.21 18.66
C LEU A 199 5.89 15.69 18.84
N GLU A 200 4.61 16.03 18.69
CA GLU A 200 4.07 17.37 18.95
C GLU A 200 4.31 17.79 20.41
N ASN A 201 4.01 16.91 21.37
CA ASN A 201 4.28 17.15 22.80
C ASN A 201 5.77 17.30 23.11
N GLN A 202 6.66 16.79 22.26
CA GLN A 202 8.12 16.93 22.37
C GLN A 202 8.67 18.13 21.59
N GLY A 203 7.80 18.96 20.99
CA GLY A 203 8.21 20.11 20.16
C GLY A 203 8.93 19.73 18.87
N ARG A 204 8.84 18.47 18.44
CA ARG A 204 9.51 17.96 17.24
C ARG A 204 8.57 18.05 16.04
N LYS A 205 9.03 18.63 14.94
CA LYS A 205 8.29 18.63 13.67
C LYS A 205 8.06 17.19 13.20
N ILE A 206 6.80 16.88 12.87
CA ILE A 206 6.44 15.67 12.15
C ILE A 206 7.21 15.69 10.81
N GLY A 207 7.84 14.58 10.41
CA GLY A 207 8.52 14.51 9.10
C GLY A 207 10.03 14.81 9.07
N ALA A 208 10.66 15.28 10.16
CA ALA A 208 12.07 15.68 10.19
C ALA A 208 13.10 14.62 9.73
N ALA A 209 12.73 13.34 9.65
CA ALA A 209 13.59 12.26 9.17
C ALA A 209 13.52 11.99 7.65
N ARG A 210 12.72 12.74 6.88
CA ARG A 210 12.41 12.44 5.47
C ARG A 210 12.73 13.54 4.45
N GLU A 211 13.39 14.63 4.84
CA GLU A 211 13.73 15.78 3.98
C GLU A 211 14.64 15.51 2.75
N SER A 212 14.90 14.26 2.38
CA SER A 212 15.62 13.92 1.15
C SER A 212 14.79 13.05 0.21
N ARG A 213 13.90 13.66 -0.57
CA ARG A 213 13.49 13.21 -1.92
C ARG A 213 12.54 14.22 -2.55
N LYS A 214 13.05 14.99 -3.52
CA LYS A 214 12.26 15.81 -4.44
C LYS A 214 11.29 14.90 -5.21
N VAL A 215 10.00 15.18 -5.12
CA VAL A 215 8.99 14.61 -6.03
C VAL A 215 8.08 15.75 -6.48
N ILE A 216 7.73 15.69 -7.76
CA ILE A 216 7.04 16.72 -8.55
C ILE A 216 5.73 17.16 -7.88
N ASN A 217 5.62 18.46 -7.64
CA ASN A 217 4.44 19.14 -7.11
C ASN A 217 3.35 19.22 -8.18
N VAL A 218 2.13 18.82 -7.86
CA VAL A 218 0.93 19.30 -8.57
C VAL A 218 0.23 20.25 -7.62
N LEU A 219 0.48 21.54 -7.81
CA LEU A 219 -0.20 22.60 -7.09
C LEU A 219 -1.62 22.77 -7.62
N ARG A 220 -2.53 23.11 -6.71
CA ARG A 220 -3.90 23.53 -7.04
C ARG A 220 -3.80 24.78 -7.94
N PRO A 221 -4.49 24.86 -9.08
CA PRO A 221 -4.48 26.09 -9.88
C PRO A 221 -5.09 27.24 -9.08
N GLU A 222 -4.36 28.35 -8.97
CA GLU A 222 -4.77 29.56 -8.22
C GLU A 222 -5.92 30.34 -8.89
N ASN A 223 -6.42 29.88 -10.03
CA ASN A 223 -7.42 30.59 -10.84
C ASN A 223 -8.82 29.96 -10.80
N VAL A 224 -9.19 29.31 -9.70
CA VAL A 224 -10.60 28.99 -9.42
C VAL A 224 -11.15 30.07 -8.48
N LYS A 225 -11.76 31.10 -9.08
CA LYS A 225 -12.78 31.91 -8.42
C LYS A 225 -14.10 31.17 -8.45
#